data_AF-A0A132HQD3-F1
#
_entry.id   AF-A0A132HQD3-F1
#
_cell.length_a   1.000
_cell.length_b   1.000
_cell.length_c   1.000
_cell.angle_alpha   90.00
_cell.angle_beta   90.00
_cell.angle_gamma   90.00
#
_symmetry.space_group_name_H-M   'P 1'
#
loop_
_entity.id
_entity.type
_entity.pdbx_description
1 polymer ?
#
loop_
_entity_poly.entity_id
_entity_poly.type
_entity_poly.pdbx_seq_one_letter_code
_entity_poly.pdbx_strand_id
1 'polypeptide(L)'
;MMKKHIFTLILALYAIPALACTNLIVGKKASTDGSVMCTYNCDGFGFSGSLFYSPAGRHEPGELIEIRGWGPAHAGQYVKQVEYTYNVVGLMNEKQVTIVETTFDGRLELVNQEGLLDYFSLMRLALQRCSTAREAIRCMAELVEEYGYNSSGETLTVCDPNEAWIMEIIGKGPGHKGAVWVALRIPDDCICAHANLSRIPQFPLEKGSKNSISSKNLKKINNPEIECVYAADVISFAKEWGYFNGKDEDFSFRDAYCPIDFENVRYADARVWSFFRHHYDQAEMDQYLPYINGDFDACDHLPLWIKPDKPLSLRDLQNDMRDHFEGTPLDMTSDMTAGPWGMPIRPLPMHFRDNDSVDYYRERPIATQQSGFTMTCQMRSWLPNDVGGVTWFNCDDANMVAYVPLYCCITQVPDCFRPENNPRNEFSDKSAFWMNNWVANMVYPRYSMMIDDLRKAQNELEDYYFADQDSVLNAIEKMMPADRRSYLNNKSIAYADKMMQRWDKLAKYLIVKYNDQVVKRVDKEGNFQRWGYETPGYDQQFIDAIGKSTGDRYKLKKVIERRER
;
A
#
# COMPACT_ATOMS: atom_id res chain seq x y z
N MET A 1 -32.45 -43.64 -30.55
CA MET A 1 -32.60 -43.39 -29.10
C MET A 1 -31.28 -42.83 -28.55
N MET A 2 -31.34 -41.60 -28.03
CA MET A 2 -30.44 -40.93 -27.08
C MET A 2 -28.93 -40.92 -27.36
N LYS A 3 -28.46 -39.89 -28.08
CA LYS A 3 -27.10 -39.35 -27.89
C LYS A 3 -27.12 -38.48 -26.62
N LYS A 4 -26.40 -38.90 -25.58
CA LYS A 4 -26.16 -38.08 -24.39
C LYS A 4 -25.16 -36.98 -24.76
N HIS A 5 -25.61 -35.73 -24.76
CA HIS A 5 -24.71 -34.58 -24.75
C HIS A 5 -24.22 -34.40 -23.31
N ILE A 6 -22.95 -34.68 -23.08
CA ILE A 6 -22.26 -34.28 -21.84
C ILE A 6 -21.80 -32.84 -22.09
N PHE A 7 -22.49 -31.89 -21.47
CA PHE A 7 -22.01 -30.52 -21.33
C PHE A 7 -20.93 -30.54 -20.25
N THR A 8 -19.66 -30.50 -20.64
CA THR A 8 -18.56 -30.25 -19.70
C THR A 8 -18.53 -28.75 -19.43
N LEU A 9 -19.12 -28.34 -18.31
CA LEU A 9 -18.99 -27.00 -17.77
C LEU A 9 -17.55 -26.85 -17.24
N ILE A 10 -16.65 -26.32 -18.05
CA ILE A 10 -15.31 -25.94 -17.61
C ILE A 10 -15.48 -24.63 -16.83
N LEU A 11 -15.67 -24.72 -15.52
CA LEU A 11 -15.44 -23.59 -14.62
C LEU A 11 -13.93 -23.34 -14.60
N ALA A 12 -13.45 -22.45 -15.47
CA ALA A 12 -12.14 -21.87 -15.31
C ALA A 12 -12.23 -20.91 -14.11
N LEU A 13 -11.94 -21.43 -12.92
CA LEU A 13 -11.61 -20.61 -11.75
C LEU A 13 -10.30 -19.88 -12.05
N TYR A 14 -10.40 -18.72 -12.68
CA TYR A 14 -9.34 -17.73 -12.62
C TYR A 14 -9.31 -17.21 -11.19
N ALA A 15 -8.34 -17.68 -10.41
CA ALA A 15 -7.94 -16.97 -9.20
C ALA A 15 -7.33 -15.65 -9.65
N ILE A 16 -8.13 -14.58 -9.65
CA ILE A 16 -7.60 -13.22 -9.73
C ILE A 16 -6.71 -13.08 -8.48
N PRO A 17 -5.42 -12.70 -8.63
CA PRO A 17 -4.60 -12.43 -7.46
C PRO A 17 -5.31 -11.34 -6.65
N ALA A 18 -5.71 -11.65 -5.42
CA ALA A 18 -6.29 -10.66 -4.53
C ALA A 18 -5.24 -9.56 -4.29
N LEU A 19 -5.49 -8.37 -4.83
CA LEU A 19 -4.68 -7.19 -4.59
C LEU A 19 -5.14 -6.59 -3.26
N ALA A 20 -4.27 -6.55 -2.26
CA ALA A 20 -4.67 -6.26 -0.87
C ALA A 20 -4.03 -4.97 -0.32
N CYS A 21 -3.95 -3.93 -1.16
CA CYS A 21 -3.20 -2.71 -0.90
C CYS A 21 -3.64 -1.90 0.34
N THR A 22 -2.75 -1.05 0.86
CA THR A 22 -3.06 -0.07 1.92
C THR A 22 -2.44 1.30 1.59
N ASN A 23 -3.18 2.39 1.81
CA ASN A 23 -2.68 3.77 1.68
C ASN A 23 -2.97 4.56 2.97
N LEU A 24 -1.96 5.26 3.47
CA LEU A 24 -2.01 6.18 4.60
C LEU A 24 -1.68 7.57 4.08
N ILE A 25 -2.43 8.60 4.49
CA ILE A 25 -2.36 9.94 3.92
C ILE A 25 -2.28 10.97 5.04
N VAL A 26 -1.39 11.96 4.87
CA VAL A 26 -1.17 13.05 5.82
C VAL A 26 -1.30 14.39 5.09
N GLY A 27 -2.25 15.21 5.51
CA GLY A 27 -2.39 16.59 5.04
C GLY A 27 -1.23 17.48 5.48
N LYS A 28 -0.97 18.57 4.74
CA LYS A 28 0.20 19.44 4.96
C LYS A 28 0.28 20.13 6.33
N LYS A 29 -0.83 20.28 7.05
CA LYS A 29 -0.85 20.82 8.43
C LYS A 29 -0.91 19.71 9.47
N ALA A 30 -1.11 18.46 9.06
CA ALA A 30 -0.98 17.27 9.88
C ALA A 30 0.42 16.67 9.83
N SER A 31 1.33 17.18 8.99
CA SER A 31 2.73 16.75 8.95
C SER A 31 3.64 17.65 9.79
N THR A 32 4.76 17.10 10.27
CA THR A 32 5.72 17.86 11.09
C THR A 32 6.50 18.91 10.31
N ASP A 33 6.62 18.76 8.99
CA ASP A 33 7.46 19.59 8.11
C ASP A 33 6.67 20.45 7.13
N GLY A 34 5.34 20.32 7.07
CA GLY A 34 4.50 21.05 6.12
C GLY A 34 4.30 20.34 4.77
N SER A 35 4.80 19.11 4.59
CA SER A 35 4.63 18.33 3.36
C SER A 35 3.29 17.62 3.31
N VAL A 36 2.75 17.41 2.12
CA VAL A 36 1.71 16.39 1.92
C VAL A 36 2.42 15.04 1.78
N MET A 37 1.91 14.01 2.47
CA MET A 37 2.48 12.66 2.37
C MET A 37 1.41 11.62 2.08
N CYS A 38 1.75 10.60 1.31
CA CYS A 38 0.90 9.41 1.16
C CYS A 38 1.74 8.15 0.98
N THR A 39 1.22 7.00 1.37
CA THR A 39 1.89 5.70 1.25
C THR A 39 1.19 4.76 0.29
N TYR A 40 1.89 3.69 -0.09
CA TYR A 40 1.29 2.58 -0.83
C TYR A 40 2.07 1.29 -0.59
N ASN A 41 1.37 0.27 -0.08
CA ASN A 41 1.77 -1.13 -0.21
C ASN A 41 1.04 -1.74 -1.40
N CYS A 42 1.78 -2.16 -2.43
CA CYS A 42 1.24 -2.85 -3.59
C CYS A 42 1.30 -4.36 -3.36
N ASP A 43 0.22 -4.89 -2.78
CA ASP A 43 0.19 -6.26 -2.28
C ASP A 43 -0.44 -7.19 -3.32
N GLY A 44 0.32 -8.18 -3.78
CA GLY A 44 -0.15 -9.19 -4.73
C GLY A 44 0.71 -10.45 -4.68
N PHE A 45 0.08 -11.61 -4.49
CA PHE A 45 0.82 -12.86 -4.37
C PHE A 45 1.64 -13.19 -5.63
N GLY A 46 2.93 -13.48 -5.46
CA GLY A 46 3.85 -13.76 -6.57
C GLY A 46 4.20 -12.54 -7.42
N PHE A 47 3.92 -11.33 -6.92
CA PHE A 47 4.27 -10.07 -7.55
C PHE A 47 5.69 -9.65 -7.15
N SER A 48 6.62 -9.65 -8.10
CA SER A 48 7.97 -9.11 -7.93
C SER A 48 7.96 -7.63 -8.34
N GLY A 49 7.84 -6.73 -7.37
CA GLY A 49 7.67 -5.30 -7.65
C GLY A 49 8.92 -4.63 -8.21
N SER A 50 8.73 -3.61 -9.04
CA SER A 50 9.81 -2.83 -9.65
C SER A 50 9.41 -1.35 -9.71
N LEU A 51 10.38 -0.46 -9.83
CA LEU A 51 10.12 0.96 -10.02
C LEU A 51 9.91 1.26 -11.51
N PHE A 52 8.71 1.70 -11.87
CA PHE A 52 8.38 2.08 -13.24
C PHE A 52 8.96 3.46 -13.60
N TYR A 53 9.23 3.67 -14.89
CA TYR A 53 9.72 4.93 -15.41
C TYR A 53 9.02 5.27 -16.73
N SER A 54 8.58 6.53 -16.85
CA SER A 54 8.06 7.09 -18.09
C SER A 54 8.75 8.43 -18.36
N PRO A 55 9.49 8.59 -19.48
CA PRO A 55 10.23 9.80 -19.78
C PRO A 55 9.31 10.97 -20.15
N ALA A 56 9.73 12.19 -19.81
CA ALA A 56 9.12 13.40 -20.38
C ALA A 56 9.37 13.47 -21.89
N GLY A 57 8.43 14.04 -22.64
CA GLY A 57 8.55 14.12 -24.10
C GLY A 57 7.59 15.09 -24.74
N ARG A 58 7.94 15.56 -25.95
CA ARG A 58 7.03 16.24 -26.87
C ARG A 58 6.56 15.26 -27.93
N HIS A 59 5.28 15.30 -28.26
CA HIS A 59 4.62 14.37 -29.18
C HIS A 59 3.96 15.14 -30.32
N GLU A 60 3.87 14.51 -31.49
CA GLU A 60 3.34 15.17 -32.68
C GLU A 60 1.80 15.29 -32.62
N PRO A 61 1.19 16.32 -33.23
CA PRO A 61 -0.25 16.44 -33.28
C PRO A 61 -0.94 15.20 -33.90
N GLY A 62 -1.88 14.61 -33.17
CA GLY A 62 -2.63 13.43 -33.62
C GLY A 62 -1.95 12.09 -33.33
N GLU A 63 -0.79 12.10 -32.65
CA GLU A 63 -0.14 10.88 -32.18
C GLU A 63 -1.05 10.09 -31.22
N LEU A 64 -0.94 8.77 -31.29
CA LEU A 64 -1.68 7.82 -30.46
C LEU A 64 -0.69 7.02 -29.62
N ILE A 65 -1.02 6.80 -28.35
CA ILE A 65 -0.26 5.93 -27.47
C ILE A 65 -1.01 4.62 -27.25
N GLU A 66 -0.31 3.51 -27.43
CA GLU A 66 -0.83 2.18 -27.11
C GLU A 66 -0.97 2.02 -25.60
N ILE A 67 -2.13 1.55 -25.15
CA ILE A 67 -2.36 1.18 -23.75
C ILE A 67 -1.87 -0.24 -23.54
N ARG A 68 -0.97 -0.40 -22.57
CA ARG A 68 -0.50 -1.69 -22.11
C ARG A 68 -0.87 -1.81 -20.64
N GLY A 69 -2.06 -2.35 -20.39
CA GLY A 69 -2.52 -2.69 -19.04
C GLY A 69 -1.76 -3.88 -18.44
N TRP A 70 -2.28 -4.42 -17.35
CA TRP A 70 -1.77 -5.66 -16.77
C TRP A 70 -2.14 -6.86 -17.65
N GLY A 71 -1.18 -7.31 -18.46
CA GLY A 71 -1.31 -8.54 -19.25
C GLY A 71 -1.69 -8.35 -20.72
N PRO A 72 -1.73 -9.46 -21.50
CA PRO A 72 -1.79 -9.43 -22.97
C PRO A 72 -3.14 -8.96 -23.55
N ALA A 73 -4.20 -8.81 -22.73
CA ALA A 73 -5.54 -8.46 -23.17
C ALA A 73 -5.69 -7.00 -23.67
N HIS A 74 -4.74 -6.12 -23.38
CA HIS A 74 -4.81 -4.69 -23.73
C HIS A 74 -3.98 -4.32 -24.98
N ALA A 75 -3.21 -5.26 -25.56
CA ALA A 75 -2.38 -4.98 -26.73
C ALA A 75 -3.24 -4.53 -27.93
N GLY A 76 -2.82 -3.45 -28.61
CA GLY A 76 -3.52 -2.90 -29.77
C GLY A 76 -4.67 -1.92 -29.48
N GLN A 77 -4.84 -1.46 -28.25
CA GLN A 77 -5.77 -0.36 -27.90
C GLN A 77 -5.01 0.97 -27.77
N TYR A 78 -5.63 2.08 -28.19
CA TYR A 78 -4.95 3.37 -28.32
C TYR A 78 -5.77 4.52 -27.73
N VAL A 79 -5.07 5.48 -27.13
CA VAL A 79 -5.65 6.78 -26.73
C VAL A 79 -4.89 7.92 -27.39
N LYS A 80 -5.54 9.08 -27.52
CA LYS A 80 -4.90 10.31 -28.02
C LYS A 80 -3.74 10.70 -27.11
N GLN A 81 -2.59 11.00 -27.71
CA GLN A 81 -1.45 11.55 -27.00
C GLN A 81 -1.61 13.07 -26.83
N VAL A 82 -1.04 13.62 -25.75
CA VAL A 82 -0.96 15.07 -25.50
C VAL A 82 0.35 15.64 -26.05
N GLU A 83 0.40 16.94 -26.36
CA GLU A 83 1.61 17.58 -26.90
C GLU A 83 2.85 17.37 -26.01
N TYR A 84 2.67 17.36 -24.69
CA TYR A 84 3.76 17.20 -23.74
C TYR A 84 3.41 16.22 -22.62
N THR A 85 4.31 15.27 -22.35
CA THR A 85 4.24 14.39 -21.19
C THR A 85 5.33 14.72 -20.16
N TYR A 86 4.99 14.61 -18.88
CA TYR A 86 5.90 14.76 -17.76
C TYR A 86 6.73 13.49 -17.50
N ASN A 87 7.89 13.69 -16.90
CA ASN A 87 8.72 12.64 -16.35
C ASN A 87 8.02 12.00 -15.14
N VAL A 88 7.90 10.68 -15.12
CA VAL A 88 7.27 9.92 -14.03
C VAL A 88 8.21 8.82 -13.56
N VAL A 89 8.42 8.74 -12.25
CA VAL A 89 9.24 7.73 -11.57
C VAL A 89 8.38 7.10 -10.48
N GLY A 90 8.15 5.79 -10.58
CA GLY A 90 7.15 5.11 -9.77
C GLY A 90 5.76 5.71 -10.02
N LEU A 91 5.14 6.21 -8.95
CA LEU A 91 3.80 6.79 -8.95
C LEU A 91 3.81 8.29 -8.65
N MET A 92 4.94 8.96 -8.87
CA MET A 92 5.11 10.41 -8.73
C MET A 92 5.71 11.00 -10.01
N ASN A 93 5.21 12.15 -10.44
CA ASN A 93 5.78 12.89 -11.57
C ASN A 93 6.73 14.02 -11.14
N GLU A 94 7.45 14.61 -12.09
CA GLU A 94 8.37 15.73 -11.84
C GLU A 94 7.69 17.03 -11.38
N LYS A 95 6.36 17.07 -11.28
CA LYS A 95 5.57 18.15 -10.67
C LYS A 95 5.13 17.82 -9.25
N GLN A 96 5.64 16.72 -8.69
CA GLN A 96 5.27 16.16 -7.39
C GLN A 96 3.81 15.66 -7.32
N VAL A 97 3.10 15.55 -8.46
CA VAL A 97 1.79 14.92 -8.49
C VAL A 97 1.98 13.43 -8.25
N THR A 98 1.24 12.89 -7.28
CA THR A 98 1.32 11.49 -6.86
C THR A 98 -0.07 10.88 -6.91
N ILE A 99 -0.18 9.68 -7.46
CA ILE A 99 -1.44 8.92 -7.49
C ILE A 99 -1.17 7.48 -7.06
N VAL A 100 -1.80 7.04 -5.97
CA VAL A 100 -1.71 5.67 -5.44
C VAL A 100 -3.12 5.09 -5.25
N GLU A 101 -3.26 3.78 -5.07
CA GLU A 101 -4.56 3.11 -5.06
C GLU A 101 -4.73 2.02 -4.00
N THR A 102 -6.00 1.69 -3.73
CA THR A 102 -6.44 0.40 -3.21
C THR A 102 -7.72 -0.07 -3.92
N THR A 103 -7.74 -1.31 -4.43
CA THR A 103 -8.93 -1.96 -4.99
C THR A 103 -9.95 -2.33 -3.90
N PHE A 104 -11.16 -1.78 -3.95
CA PHE A 104 -12.26 -2.20 -3.06
C PHE A 104 -13.23 -3.19 -3.71
N ASP A 105 -13.06 -3.46 -5.01
CA ASP A 105 -13.91 -4.29 -5.88
C ASP A 105 -15.36 -3.81 -5.99
N GLY A 106 -16.09 -3.84 -4.88
CA GLY A 106 -17.48 -3.46 -4.77
C GLY A 106 -18.38 -4.39 -5.57
N ARG A 107 -19.19 -3.81 -6.45
CA ARG A 107 -20.10 -4.56 -7.31
C ARG A 107 -19.40 -5.10 -8.55
N LEU A 108 -19.00 -6.37 -8.53
CA LEU A 108 -18.28 -7.01 -9.63
C LEU A 108 -19.08 -7.06 -10.94
N GLU A 109 -20.41 -7.00 -10.90
CA GLU A 109 -21.25 -6.87 -12.10
C GLU A 109 -21.05 -5.54 -12.85
N LEU A 110 -20.43 -4.54 -12.20
CA LEU A 110 -20.13 -3.24 -12.79
C LEU A 110 -18.78 -3.19 -13.53
N VAL A 111 -18.01 -4.28 -13.53
CA VAL A 111 -16.80 -4.38 -14.35
C VAL A 111 -17.18 -4.40 -15.82
N ASN A 112 -16.72 -3.40 -16.58
CA ASN A 112 -17.02 -3.27 -18.00
C ASN A 112 -15.81 -3.64 -18.88
N GLN A 113 -15.81 -4.88 -19.39
CA GLN A 113 -14.79 -5.40 -20.32
C GLN A 113 -14.72 -4.66 -21.67
N GLU A 114 -15.72 -3.83 -21.99
CA GLU A 114 -15.73 -2.98 -23.20
C GLU A 114 -15.01 -1.63 -22.95
N GLY A 115 -14.74 -1.29 -21.69
CA GLY A 115 -13.92 -0.14 -21.34
C GLY A 115 -12.47 -0.35 -21.79
N LEU A 116 -11.81 0.73 -22.19
CA LEU A 116 -10.41 0.67 -22.64
C LEU A 116 -9.43 0.77 -21.47
N LEU A 117 -9.71 1.64 -20.50
CA LEU A 117 -8.75 2.00 -19.45
C LEU A 117 -8.98 1.18 -18.19
N ASP A 118 -7.98 0.36 -17.82
CA ASP A 118 -7.84 -0.11 -16.44
C ASP A 118 -7.36 1.02 -15.50
N TYR A 119 -7.54 0.83 -14.19
CA TYR A 119 -7.19 1.84 -13.19
C TYR A 119 -5.71 2.26 -13.23
N PHE A 120 -4.79 1.33 -13.49
CA PHE A 120 -3.36 1.61 -13.47
C PHE A 120 -2.95 2.41 -14.71
N SER A 121 -3.50 2.05 -15.87
CA SER A 121 -3.38 2.82 -17.11
C SER A 121 -3.94 4.24 -16.93
N LEU A 122 -5.08 4.39 -16.25
CA LEU A 122 -5.70 5.68 -15.95
C LEU A 122 -4.79 6.57 -15.09
N MET A 123 -4.25 6.04 -13.99
CA MET A 123 -3.30 6.74 -13.11
C MET A 123 -2.04 7.16 -13.87
N ARG A 124 -1.46 6.25 -14.67
CA ARG A 124 -0.24 6.52 -15.45
C ARG A 124 -0.44 7.61 -16.49
N LEU A 125 -1.59 7.63 -17.17
CA LEU A 125 -1.92 8.69 -18.11
C LEU A 125 -2.06 10.04 -17.39
N ALA A 126 -2.76 10.08 -16.26
CA ALA A 126 -2.92 11.30 -15.48
C ALA A 126 -1.57 11.84 -14.98
N LEU A 127 -0.70 10.98 -14.42
CA LEU A 127 0.65 11.35 -13.98
C LEU A 127 1.51 11.91 -15.12
N GLN A 128 1.40 11.35 -16.33
CA GLN A 128 2.12 11.87 -17.50
C GLN A 128 1.55 13.20 -18.02
N ARG A 129 0.30 13.56 -17.70
CA ARG A 129 -0.43 14.68 -18.33
C ARG A 129 -0.66 15.88 -17.41
N CYS A 130 -0.56 15.71 -16.10
CA CYS A 130 -1.08 16.68 -15.12
C CYS A 130 0.00 17.26 -14.22
N SER A 131 -0.17 18.50 -13.80
CA SER A 131 0.76 19.22 -12.93
C SER A 131 0.23 19.52 -11.53
N THR A 132 -1.04 19.21 -11.26
CA THR A 132 -1.70 19.32 -9.95
C THR A 132 -2.65 18.15 -9.70
N ALA A 133 -3.03 17.92 -8.45
CA ALA A 133 -4.00 16.89 -8.05
C ALA A 133 -5.37 17.12 -8.71
N ARG A 134 -5.81 18.38 -8.76
CA ARG A 134 -7.07 18.79 -9.42
C ARG A 134 -7.05 18.53 -10.93
N GLU A 135 -5.93 18.82 -11.60
CA GLU A 135 -5.78 18.47 -13.02
C GLU A 135 -5.83 16.96 -13.25
N ALA A 136 -5.22 16.17 -12.35
CA ALA A 136 -5.27 14.72 -12.42
C ALA A 136 -6.68 14.17 -12.26
N ILE A 137 -7.48 14.64 -11.29
CA ILE A 137 -8.88 14.23 -11.11
C ILE A 137 -9.70 14.53 -12.38
N ARG A 138 -9.57 15.74 -12.93
CA ARG A 138 -10.25 16.11 -14.18
C ARG A 138 -9.80 15.24 -15.34
N CYS A 139 -8.50 15.04 -15.51
CA CYS A 139 -7.94 14.23 -16.59
C CYS A 139 -8.44 12.79 -16.53
N MET A 140 -8.46 12.18 -15.35
CA MET A 140 -8.99 10.83 -15.17
C MET A 140 -10.48 10.76 -15.51
N ALA A 141 -11.28 11.73 -15.05
CA ALA A 141 -12.70 11.79 -15.37
C ALA A 141 -12.97 11.92 -16.89
N GLU A 142 -12.24 12.80 -17.58
CA GLU A 142 -12.36 13.01 -19.02
C GLU A 142 -11.90 11.78 -19.82
N LEU A 143 -10.82 11.13 -19.39
CA LEU A 143 -10.32 9.89 -20.00
C LEU A 143 -11.31 8.75 -19.88
N VAL A 144 -11.93 8.57 -18.71
CA VAL A 144 -12.92 7.52 -18.49
C VAL A 144 -14.19 7.79 -19.30
N GLU A 145 -14.63 9.04 -19.42
CA GLU A 145 -15.76 9.40 -20.28
C GLU A 145 -15.44 9.13 -21.77
N GLU A 146 -14.23 9.47 -22.23
CA GLU A 146 -13.83 9.32 -23.64
C GLU A 146 -13.50 7.87 -24.03
N TYR A 147 -12.91 7.06 -23.14
CA TYR A 147 -12.37 5.74 -23.48
C TYR A 147 -13.01 4.58 -22.70
N GLY A 148 -13.84 4.86 -21.69
CA GLY A 148 -14.43 3.85 -20.82
C GLY A 148 -13.46 3.33 -19.77
N TYR A 149 -14.00 2.68 -18.75
CA TYR A 149 -13.29 2.16 -17.59
C TYR A 149 -13.50 0.65 -17.47
N ASN A 150 -12.42 -0.11 -17.25
CA ASN A 150 -12.39 -1.58 -17.31
C ASN A 150 -11.89 -2.22 -16.01
N SER A 151 -12.04 -1.54 -14.87
CA SER A 151 -11.67 -2.12 -13.58
C SER A 151 -12.87 -2.21 -12.67
N SER A 152 -12.72 -2.99 -11.59
CA SER A 152 -13.65 -2.97 -10.47
C SER A 152 -13.50 -1.66 -9.68
N GLY A 153 -14.11 -1.59 -8.50
CA GLY A 153 -14.04 -0.44 -7.64
C GLY A 153 -12.64 -0.14 -7.11
N GLU A 154 -12.20 1.11 -7.24
CA GLU A 154 -10.89 1.59 -6.82
C GLU A 154 -11.01 2.85 -5.96
N THR A 155 -10.23 2.89 -4.87
CA THR A 155 -9.99 4.11 -4.11
C THR A 155 -8.61 4.66 -4.49
N LEU A 156 -8.57 5.87 -5.03
CA LEU A 156 -7.36 6.57 -5.44
C LEU A 156 -7.04 7.69 -4.46
N THR A 157 -5.81 7.73 -3.97
CA THR A 157 -5.26 8.92 -3.34
C THR A 157 -4.57 9.76 -4.41
N VAL A 158 -5.01 11.01 -4.58
CA VAL A 158 -4.46 11.96 -5.57
C VAL A 158 -3.89 13.17 -4.81
N CYS A 159 -2.58 13.33 -4.84
CA CYS A 159 -1.89 14.37 -4.08
C CYS A 159 -0.99 15.24 -4.96
N ASP A 160 -0.75 16.45 -4.49
CA ASP A 160 0.33 17.33 -4.96
C ASP A 160 0.93 18.07 -3.75
N PRO A 161 1.89 19.01 -3.92
CA PRO A 161 2.51 19.70 -2.78
C PRO A 161 1.56 20.49 -1.88
N ASN A 162 0.34 20.79 -2.34
CA ASN A 162 -0.59 21.69 -1.68
C ASN A 162 -1.79 21.00 -1.05
N GLU A 163 -2.20 19.86 -1.59
CA GLU A 163 -3.45 19.19 -1.19
C GLU A 163 -3.41 17.67 -1.45
N ALA A 164 -4.25 16.96 -0.72
CA ALA A 164 -4.52 15.54 -0.89
C ALA A 164 -6.02 15.32 -1.13
N TRP A 165 -6.35 14.36 -1.98
CA TRP A 165 -7.71 13.98 -2.32
C TRP A 165 -7.88 12.47 -2.22
N ILE A 166 -9.03 12.04 -1.74
CA ILE A 166 -9.52 10.66 -1.87
C ILE A 166 -10.58 10.62 -2.97
N MET A 167 -10.42 9.73 -3.94
CA MET A 167 -11.34 9.54 -5.05
C MET A 167 -11.75 8.08 -5.16
N GLU A 168 -13.05 7.80 -5.10
CA GLU A 168 -13.57 6.46 -5.30
C GLU A 168 -14.26 6.38 -6.66
N ILE A 169 -13.93 5.35 -7.44
CA ILE A 169 -14.38 5.16 -8.81
C ILE A 169 -14.77 3.71 -9.05
N ILE A 170 -15.87 3.48 -9.75
CA ILE A 170 -16.32 2.14 -10.15
C ILE A 170 -16.97 2.18 -11.54
N GLY A 171 -16.82 1.11 -12.32
CA GLY A 171 -17.42 0.99 -13.65
C GLY A 171 -18.94 1.08 -13.65
N LYS A 172 -19.53 1.12 -14.85
CA LYS A 172 -20.99 1.15 -15.06
C LYS A 172 -21.57 -0.17 -15.57
N GLY A 173 -20.75 -1.22 -15.63
CA GLY A 173 -21.13 -2.53 -16.17
C GLY A 173 -21.13 -2.60 -17.70
N PRO A 174 -21.26 -3.81 -18.27
CA PRO A 174 -21.29 -4.02 -19.71
C PRO A 174 -22.38 -3.19 -20.42
N GLY A 175 -22.08 -2.64 -21.59
CA GLY A 175 -23.01 -1.80 -22.35
C GLY A 175 -23.12 -0.34 -21.88
N HIS A 176 -22.48 0.03 -20.76
CA HIS A 176 -22.45 1.40 -20.25
C HIS A 176 -21.02 1.92 -20.20
N LYS A 177 -20.73 2.91 -21.04
CA LYS A 177 -19.41 3.53 -21.09
C LYS A 177 -19.19 4.47 -19.89
N GLY A 178 -17.96 4.48 -19.39
CA GLY A 178 -17.51 5.36 -18.31
C GLY A 178 -17.55 4.71 -16.94
N ALA A 179 -17.50 5.54 -15.90
CA ALA A 179 -17.52 5.15 -14.49
C ALA A 179 -18.32 6.16 -13.68
N VAL A 180 -18.82 5.75 -12.52
CA VAL A 180 -19.32 6.67 -11.50
C VAL A 180 -18.24 6.85 -10.43
N TRP A 181 -18.12 8.08 -9.92
CA TRP A 181 -17.03 8.42 -9.00
C TRP A 181 -17.34 9.64 -8.15
N VAL A 182 -16.66 9.76 -7.01
CA VAL A 182 -16.67 10.91 -6.09
C VAL A 182 -15.23 11.16 -5.63
N ALA A 183 -14.82 12.43 -5.58
CA ALA A 183 -13.53 12.86 -5.07
C ALA A 183 -13.73 13.93 -3.98
N LEU A 184 -13.11 13.74 -2.83
CA LEU A 184 -13.14 14.64 -1.68
C LEU A 184 -11.72 15.11 -1.32
N ARG A 185 -11.57 16.41 -1.09
CA ARG A 185 -10.33 16.98 -0.58
C ARG A 185 -10.19 16.63 0.89
N ILE A 186 -9.06 16.03 1.26
CA ILE A 186 -8.73 15.75 2.65
C ILE A 186 -8.35 17.10 3.32
N PRO A 187 -8.93 17.44 4.48
CA PRO A 187 -8.56 18.66 5.18
C PRO A 187 -7.07 18.73 5.49
N ASP A 188 -6.48 19.92 5.39
CA ASP A 188 -5.03 20.10 5.52
C ASP A 188 -4.47 19.58 6.86
N ASP A 189 -5.24 19.69 7.95
CA ASP A 189 -4.85 19.29 9.30
C ASP A 189 -5.37 17.90 9.72
N CYS A 190 -5.77 17.09 8.74
CA CYS A 190 -6.23 15.72 8.98
C CYS A 190 -5.28 14.67 8.37
N ILE A 191 -5.38 13.46 8.91
CA ILE A 191 -4.90 12.22 8.30
C ILE A 191 -6.09 11.41 7.78
N CYS A 192 -5.86 10.66 6.71
CA CYS A 192 -6.83 9.76 6.08
C CYS A 192 -6.14 8.42 5.81
N ALA A 193 -6.90 7.35 5.69
CA ALA A 193 -6.37 6.07 5.24
C ALA A 193 -7.44 5.32 4.46
N HIS A 194 -7.01 4.48 3.52
CA HIS A 194 -7.91 3.55 2.85
C HIS A 194 -7.20 2.25 2.53
N ALA A 195 -8.02 1.21 2.47
CA ALA A 195 -7.67 -0.17 2.20
C ALA A 195 -8.71 -0.73 1.23
N ASN A 196 -8.87 -2.04 1.15
CA ASN A 196 -9.77 -2.71 0.19
C ASN A 196 -11.28 -2.58 0.52
N LEU A 197 -11.74 -1.39 0.89
CA LEU A 197 -13.13 -1.06 1.16
C LEU A 197 -13.37 0.42 0.80
N SER A 198 -14.46 0.71 0.09
CA SER A 198 -14.89 2.10 -0.15
C SER A 198 -15.38 2.71 1.17
N ARG A 199 -15.01 3.97 1.41
CA ARG A 199 -15.19 4.69 2.66
C ARG A 199 -15.96 5.99 2.50
N ILE A 200 -16.15 6.54 1.30
CA ILE A 200 -16.90 7.79 1.10
C ILE A 200 -18.40 7.51 1.30
N PRO A 201 -19.04 8.05 2.37
CA PRO A 201 -20.46 7.86 2.61
C PRO A 201 -21.24 8.95 1.86
N GLN A 202 -22.06 9.75 2.56
CA GLN A 202 -22.65 10.96 1.99
C GLN A 202 -21.59 12.03 1.69
N PHE A 203 -21.82 12.79 0.62
CA PHE A 203 -20.96 13.90 0.20
C PHE A 203 -21.81 15.12 -0.19
N PRO A 204 -21.27 16.35 -0.06
CA PRO A 204 -22.02 17.54 -0.41
C PRO A 204 -22.32 17.57 -1.91
N LEU A 205 -23.58 17.80 -2.27
CA LEU A 205 -24.00 17.95 -3.67
C LEU A 205 -23.77 19.37 -4.16
N GLU A 206 -23.55 19.53 -5.47
CA GLU A 206 -23.43 20.85 -6.12
C GLU A 206 -24.67 21.71 -5.89
N LYS A 207 -25.86 21.09 -5.86
CA LYS A 207 -27.08 21.76 -5.44
C LYS A 207 -27.09 21.88 -3.92
N GLY A 208 -26.82 23.08 -3.41
CA GLY A 208 -26.86 23.38 -1.98
C GLY A 208 -25.48 23.58 -1.35
N SER A 209 -24.39 23.32 -2.10
CA SER A 209 -23.04 23.64 -1.67
C SER A 209 -22.29 24.54 -2.65
N LYS A 210 -21.46 25.44 -2.12
CA LYS A 210 -20.54 26.27 -2.91
C LYS A 210 -19.18 25.59 -3.16
N ASN A 211 -18.81 24.62 -2.31
CA ASN A 211 -17.54 23.90 -2.38
C ASN A 211 -17.65 22.56 -3.16
N SER A 212 -18.80 22.27 -3.78
CA SER A 212 -19.03 21.03 -4.51
C SER A 212 -19.45 21.28 -5.95
N ILE A 213 -18.92 20.50 -6.89
CA ILE A 213 -19.28 20.55 -8.31
C ILE A 213 -19.49 19.15 -8.88
N SER A 214 -20.42 19.02 -9.82
CA SER A 214 -20.57 17.79 -10.60
C SER A 214 -19.68 17.80 -11.85
N SER A 215 -19.57 16.66 -12.52
CA SER A 215 -18.77 16.53 -13.76
C SER A 215 -19.21 17.49 -14.89
N LYS A 216 -20.44 18.01 -14.82
CA LYS A 216 -20.96 19.06 -15.72
C LYS A 216 -20.23 20.41 -15.58
N ASN A 217 -19.55 20.64 -14.46
CA ASN A 217 -18.87 21.88 -14.13
C ASN A 217 -17.37 21.70 -13.85
N LEU A 218 -16.73 20.63 -14.36
CA LEU A 218 -15.29 20.33 -14.14
C LEU A 218 -14.34 21.47 -14.45
N LYS A 219 -14.70 22.39 -15.35
CA LYS A 219 -13.92 23.61 -15.61
C LYS A 219 -13.69 24.48 -14.35
N LYS A 220 -14.49 24.31 -13.31
CA LYS A 220 -14.37 25.03 -12.02
C LYS A 220 -13.45 24.32 -11.02
N ILE A 221 -12.93 23.13 -11.32
CA ILE A 221 -12.17 22.31 -10.36
C ILE A 221 -10.96 23.04 -9.76
N ASN A 222 -10.35 23.95 -10.52
CA ASN A 222 -9.20 24.74 -10.08
C ASN A 222 -9.57 25.92 -9.15
N ASN A 223 -10.85 26.13 -8.84
CA ASN A 223 -11.23 27.06 -7.79
C ASN A 223 -10.83 26.45 -6.42
N PRO A 224 -9.99 27.13 -5.61
CA PRO A 224 -9.51 26.61 -4.33
C PRO A 224 -10.63 26.35 -3.31
N GLU A 225 -11.81 26.96 -3.47
CA GLU A 225 -12.97 26.68 -2.63
C GLU A 225 -13.62 25.32 -2.93
N ILE A 226 -13.27 24.66 -4.04
CA ILE A 226 -13.83 23.35 -4.38
C ILE A 226 -13.13 22.26 -3.56
N GLU A 227 -13.92 21.49 -2.83
CA GLU A 227 -13.51 20.42 -1.93
C GLU A 227 -14.21 19.08 -2.25
N CYS A 228 -15.24 19.10 -3.11
CA CYS A 228 -15.94 17.91 -3.58
C CYS A 228 -16.19 17.98 -5.08
N VAL A 229 -15.88 16.90 -5.79
CA VAL A 229 -16.11 16.75 -7.23
C VAL A 229 -16.66 15.36 -7.50
N TYR A 230 -17.70 15.21 -8.30
CA TYR A 230 -18.32 13.90 -8.52
C TYR A 230 -18.92 13.73 -9.92
N ALA A 231 -19.09 12.48 -10.36
CA ALA A 231 -19.79 12.17 -11.60
C ALA A 231 -21.25 12.65 -11.56
N ALA A 232 -21.69 13.42 -12.55
CA ALA A 232 -23.02 14.03 -12.52
C ALA A 232 -24.19 13.03 -12.48
N ASP A 233 -23.94 11.78 -12.84
CA ASP A 233 -24.90 10.68 -12.84
C ASP A 233 -24.70 9.67 -11.70
N VAL A 234 -23.80 9.94 -10.74
CA VAL A 234 -23.48 9.02 -9.62
C VAL A 234 -24.70 8.59 -8.80
N ILE A 235 -25.72 9.45 -8.65
CA ILE A 235 -26.94 9.10 -7.89
C ILE A 235 -28.01 8.51 -8.80
N SER A 236 -28.20 9.08 -10.00
CA SER A 236 -29.20 8.59 -10.94
C SER A 236 -28.89 7.17 -11.42
N PHE A 237 -27.60 6.85 -11.62
CA PHE A 237 -27.15 5.51 -11.97
C PHE A 237 -27.48 4.51 -10.85
N ALA A 238 -27.17 4.84 -9.59
CA ALA A 238 -27.52 3.98 -8.44
C ALA A 238 -29.03 3.73 -8.33
N LYS A 239 -29.87 4.74 -8.64
CA LYS A 239 -31.32 4.60 -8.68
C LYS A 239 -31.81 3.71 -9.82
N GLU A 240 -31.25 3.88 -11.01
CA GLU A 240 -31.58 3.06 -12.19
C GLU A 240 -31.28 1.58 -11.95
N TRP A 241 -30.17 1.28 -11.28
CA TRP A 241 -29.73 -0.08 -10.95
C TRP A 241 -30.33 -0.63 -9.66
N GLY A 242 -31.17 0.14 -8.96
CA GLY A 242 -31.82 -0.28 -7.72
C GLY A 242 -30.90 -0.38 -6.51
N TYR A 243 -29.68 0.17 -6.60
CA TYR A 243 -28.72 0.24 -5.49
C TYR A 243 -29.09 1.29 -4.44
N PHE A 244 -29.93 2.25 -4.81
CA PHE A 244 -30.41 3.30 -3.91
C PHE A 244 -31.83 3.76 -4.29
N ASN A 245 -32.73 3.95 -3.32
CA ASN A 245 -34.11 4.38 -3.57
C ASN A 245 -34.52 5.63 -2.75
N GLY A 246 -33.59 6.24 -2.02
CA GLY A 246 -33.85 7.40 -1.16
C GLY A 246 -33.79 8.76 -1.88
N LYS A 247 -33.79 9.83 -1.08
CA LYS A 247 -33.55 11.18 -1.61
C LYS A 247 -32.07 11.37 -1.91
N ASP A 248 -31.73 12.25 -2.85
CA ASP A 248 -30.33 12.48 -3.24
C ASP A 248 -29.45 12.94 -2.05
N GLU A 249 -30.02 13.65 -1.07
CA GLU A 249 -29.33 14.10 0.16
C GLU A 249 -28.92 12.95 1.09
N ASP A 250 -29.58 11.79 0.98
CA ASP A 250 -29.32 10.60 1.80
C ASP A 250 -28.38 9.61 1.09
N PHE A 251 -27.91 9.92 -0.12
CA PHE A 251 -27.09 9.02 -0.92
C PHE A 251 -25.69 8.82 -0.33
N SER A 252 -25.30 7.56 -0.12
CA SER A 252 -23.98 7.14 0.32
C SER A 252 -23.27 6.38 -0.82
N PHE A 253 -22.08 6.85 -1.25
CA PHE A 253 -21.36 6.21 -2.35
C PHE A 253 -20.91 4.79 -1.97
N ARG A 254 -20.31 4.64 -0.79
CA ARG A 254 -19.92 3.37 -0.19
C ARG A 254 -21.07 2.38 -0.17
N ASP A 255 -22.20 2.74 0.43
CA ASP A 255 -23.27 1.76 0.64
C ASP A 255 -23.95 1.37 -0.69
N ALA A 256 -24.00 2.30 -1.65
CA ALA A 256 -24.54 2.03 -2.97
C ALA A 256 -23.64 1.11 -3.79
N TYR A 257 -22.31 1.31 -3.76
CA TYR A 257 -21.37 0.68 -4.70
C TYR A 257 -20.41 -0.36 -4.12
N CYS A 258 -20.29 -0.41 -2.79
CA CYS A 258 -19.46 -1.36 -2.05
C CYS A 258 -20.21 -1.83 -0.79
N PRO A 259 -21.25 -2.68 -0.94
CA PRO A 259 -21.94 -3.26 0.20
C PRO A 259 -20.98 -4.00 1.12
N ILE A 260 -21.06 -3.72 2.42
CA ILE A 260 -20.14 -4.29 3.40
C ILE A 260 -20.48 -5.73 3.78
N ASP A 261 -19.46 -6.46 4.22
CA ASP A 261 -19.56 -7.75 4.89
C ASP A 261 -18.50 -7.82 6.01
N PHE A 262 -18.50 -8.91 6.78
CA PHE A 262 -17.55 -9.06 7.87
C PHE A 262 -16.09 -9.01 7.39
N GLU A 263 -15.78 -9.66 6.28
CA GLU A 263 -14.40 -9.81 5.81
C GLU A 263 -13.85 -8.49 5.29
N ASN A 264 -14.61 -7.73 4.51
CA ASN A 264 -14.13 -6.45 4.00
C ASN A 264 -13.95 -5.42 5.13
N VAL A 265 -14.84 -5.35 6.12
CA VAL A 265 -14.64 -4.51 7.31
C VAL A 265 -13.44 -4.99 8.12
N ARG A 266 -13.35 -6.30 8.39
CA ARG A 266 -12.28 -6.88 9.19
C ARG A 266 -10.91 -6.76 8.53
N TYR A 267 -10.81 -6.95 7.22
CA TYR A 267 -9.54 -6.91 6.50
C TYR A 267 -9.16 -5.54 6.01
N ALA A 268 -10.09 -4.60 5.81
CA ALA A 268 -9.78 -3.27 5.33
C ALA A 268 -9.87 -2.23 6.45
N ASP A 269 -11.05 -2.03 7.03
CA ASP A 269 -11.27 -1.00 8.03
C ASP A 269 -10.51 -1.26 9.33
N ALA A 270 -10.19 -2.52 9.68
CA ALA A 270 -9.30 -2.77 10.83
C ALA A 270 -7.92 -2.11 10.66
N ARG A 271 -7.35 -2.14 9.44
CA ARG A 271 -6.05 -1.50 9.14
C ARG A 271 -6.14 0.02 9.28
N VAL A 272 -7.23 0.61 8.79
CA VAL A 272 -7.52 2.04 8.94
C VAL A 272 -7.69 2.41 10.42
N TRP A 273 -8.43 1.60 11.16
CA TRP A 273 -8.65 1.76 12.59
C TRP A 273 -7.33 1.73 13.36
N SER A 274 -6.45 0.77 13.06
CA SER A 274 -5.11 0.66 13.68
C SER A 274 -4.31 1.95 13.51
N PHE A 275 -4.22 2.44 12.26
CA PHE A 275 -3.53 3.69 11.94
C PHE A 275 -4.13 4.89 12.69
N PHE A 276 -5.45 5.05 12.68
CA PHE A 276 -6.09 6.15 13.41
C PHE A 276 -5.87 6.06 14.91
N ARG A 277 -5.92 4.85 15.47
CA ARG A 277 -5.68 4.58 16.90
C ARG A 277 -4.25 4.92 17.34
N HIS A 278 -3.25 4.84 16.46
CA HIS A 278 -1.88 5.28 16.77
C HIS A 278 -1.75 6.79 16.95
N HIS A 279 -2.60 7.56 16.27
CA HIS A 279 -2.44 9.02 16.12
C HIS A 279 -3.56 9.84 16.74
N TYR A 280 -4.48 9.20 17.45
CA TYR A 280 -5.64 9.83 18.09
C TYR A 280 -5.97 9.16 19.42
N ASP A 281 -6.94 9.73 20.15
CA ASP A 281 -7.38 9.18 21.41
C ASP A 281 -7.81 7.71 21.26
N GLN A 282 -7.07 6.83 21.95
CA GLN A 282 -7.28 5.39 21.85
C GLN A 282 -8.65 4.97 22.37
N ALA A 283 -9.16 5.63 23.41
CA ALA A 283 -10.46 5.30 23.99
C ALA A 283 -11.61 5.72 23.06
N GLU A 284 -11.47 6.82 22.31
CA GLU A 284 -12.39 7.19 21.24
C GLU A 284 -12.31 6.22 20.07
N MET A 285 -11.11 5.84 19.62
CA MET A 285 -10.97 4.86 18.53
C MET A 285 -11.44 3.46 18.91
N ASP A 286 -11.27 3.03 20.18
CA ASP A 286 -11.70 1.72 20.66
C ASP A 286 -13.24 1.57 20.66
N GLN A 287 -14.01 2.66 20.57
CA GLN A 287 -15.48 2.61 20.41
C GLN A 287 -15.90 1.97 19.08
N TYR A 288 -15.02 1.99 18.07
CA TYR A 288 -15.27 1.36 16.77
C TYR A 288 -14.92 -0.13 16.76
N LEU A 289 -14.28 -0.66 17.80
CA LEU A 289 -13.85 -2.07 17.83
C LEU A 289 -15.02 -3.08 17.68
N PRO A 290 -16.24 -2.86 18.24
CA PRO A 290 -17.39 -3.71 17.93
C PRO A 290 -17.72 -3.76 16.43
N TYR A 291 -17.71 -2.61 15.74
CA TYR A 291 -17.91 -2.52 14.29
C TYR A 291 -16.82 -3.30 13.53
N ILE A 292 -15.55 -3.14 13.93
CA ILE A 292 -14.41 -3.91 13.38
C ILE A 292 -14.52 -5.42 13.65
N ASN A 293 -15.30 -5.83 14.65
CA ASN A 293 -15.61 -7.22 14.96
C ASN A 293 -16.94 -7.72 14.36
N GLY A 294 -17.58 -6.94 13.48
CA GLY A 294 -18.78 -7.35 12.74
C GLY A 294 -20.11 -6.95 13.38
N ASP A 295 -20.10 -6.19 14.47
CA ASP A 295 -21.33 -5.59 15.01
C ASP A 295 -21.64 -4.29 14.26
N PHE A 296 -22.27 -4.43 13.08
CA PHE A 296 -22.60 -3.30 12.20
C PHE A 296 -23.72 -2.41 12.72
N ASP A 297 -24.39 -2.79 13.81
CA ASP A 297 -25.37 -1.93 14.49
C ASP A 297 -24.69 -0.98 15.50
N ALA A 298 -23.43 -1.23 15.85
CA ALA A 298 -22.69 -0.40 16.81
C ALA A 298 -22.31 0.98 16.24
N CYS A 299 -22.04 1.07 14.94
CA CYS A 299 -21.72 2.30 14.21
C CYS A 299 -21.84 2.09 12.70
N ASP A 300 -22.18 3.14 11.95
CA ASP A 300 -22.35 3.07 10.48
C ASP A 300 -21.02 2.83 9.73
N HIS A 301 -19.97 3.58 10.09
CA HIS A 301 -18.64 3.52 9.47
C HIS A 301 -17.57 4.24 10.32
N LEU A 302 -16.30 3.92 10.07
CA LEU A 302 -15.17 4.72 10.57
C LEU A 302 -15.20 6.15 9.99
N PRO A 303 -14.70 7.18 10.71
CA PRO A 303 -14.58 8.53 10.17
C PRO A 303 -13.66 8.53 8.94
N LEU A 304 -14.03 9.22 7.85
CA LEU A 304 -13.23 9.20 6.61
C LEU A 304 -11.80 9.70 6.84
N TRP A 305 -11.65 10.71 7.70
CA TRP A 305 -10.38 11.26 8.17
C TRP A 305 -10.54 11.74 9.61
N ILE A 306 -9.41 11.88 10.31
CA ILE A 306 -9.35 12.41 11.68
C ILE A 306 -8.26 13.46 11.77
N LYS A 307 -8.38 14.36 12.75
CA LYS A 307 -7.30 15.27 13.13
C LYS A 307 -6.41 14.56 14.14
N PRO A 308 -5.13 14.28 13.84
CA PRO A 308 -4.28 13.59 14.78
C PRO A 308 -3.94 14.50 15.98
N ASP A 309 -3.65 13.88 17.14
CA ASP A 309 -3.28 14.60 18.37
C ASP A 309 -1.97 15.37 18.23
N LYS A 310 -1.09 14.89 17.35
CA LYS A 310 0.20 15.50 17.03
C LYS A 310 0.44 15.40 15.52
N PRO A 311 1.19 16.34 14.93
CA PRO A 311 1.63 16.18 13.54
C PRO A 311 2.51 14.94 13.37
N LEU A 312 2.35 14.24 12.26
CA LEU A 312 3.10 13.04 11.91
C LEU A 312 4.36 13.39 11.14
N SER A 313 5.47 12.76 11.49
CA SER A 313 6.68 12.79 10.68
C SER A 313 6.60 11.75 9.56
N LEU A 314 7.45 11.90 8.56
CA LEU A 314 7.65 10.88 7.53
C LEU A 314 8.07 9.53 8.14
N ARG A 315 8.85 9.55 9.23
CA ARG A 315 9.29 8.36 9.95
C ARG A 315 8.12 7.64 10.62
N ASP A 316 7.17 8.38 11.20
CA ASP A 316 5.98 7.80 11.82
C ASP A 316 5.17 7.05 10.76
N LEU A 317 4.93 7.69 9.62
CA LEU A 317 4.18 7.11 8.50
C LEU A 317 4.84 5.84 7.93
N GLN A 318 6.18 5.83 7.81
CA GLN A 318 6.93 4.63 7.43
C GLN A 318 6.82 3.50 8.45
N ASN A 319 6.70 3.82 9.75
CA ASN A 319 6.50 2.82 10.80
C ASN A 319 5.05 2.31 10.82
N ASP A 320 4.06 3.16 10.54
CA ASP A 320 2.67 2.71 10.41
C ASP A 320 2.48 1.73 9.24
N MET A 321 3.27 1.88 8.17
CA MET A 321 3.28 0.89 7.08
C MET A 321 3.84 -0.48 7.49
N ARG A 322 4.46 -0.58 8.67
CA ARG A 322 5.02 -1.80 9.27
C ARG A 322 4.07 -2.45 10.28
N ASP A 323 2.87 -1.92 10.45
CA ASP A 323 1.92 -2.33 11.48
C ASP A 323 1.31 -3.72 11.22
N HIS A 324 1.22 -4.49 12.30
CA HIS A 324 0.50 -5.75 12.42
C HIS A 324 -0.43 -5.74 13.64
N PHE A 325 -1.01 -4.56 13.90
CA PHE A 325 -1.92 -4.26 15.00
C PHE A 325 -1.28 -4.32 16.39
N GLU A 326 0.02 -4.05 16.49
CA GLU A 326 0.76 -4.15 17.75
C GLU A 326 0.11 -3.33 18.88
N GLY A 327 -0.06 -3.93 20.06
CA GLY A 327 -0.67 -3.26 21.21
C GLY A 327 -2.20 -3.15 21.16
N THR A 328 -2.86 -3.89 20.27
CA THR A 328 -4.33 -3.97 20.17
C THR A 328 -4.83 -5.40 20.42
N PRO A 329 -6.16 -5.62 20.56
CA PRO A 329 -6.72 -6.97 20.57
C PRO A 329 -6.51 -7.77 19.27
N LEU A 330 -6.03 -7.14 18.19
CA LEU A 330 -5.76 -7.76 16.89
C LEU A 330 -4.27 -8.08 16.68
N ASP A 331 -3.45 -7.84 17.70
CA ASP A 331 -1.98 -7.97 17.65
C ASP A 331 -1.53 -9.36 17.20
N MET A 332 -0.88 -9.41 16.03
CA MET A 332 -0.47 -10.64 15.39
C MET A 332 0.81 -11.26 15.97
N THR A 333 1.46 -10.64 16.95
CA THR A 333 2.65 -11.18 17.64
C THR A 333 2.31 -11.96 18.90
N SER A 334 1.07 -11.83 19.40
CA SER A 334 0.74 -12.18 20.79
C SER A 334 0.05 -13.55 20.98
N ASP A 335 -0.39 -14.20 19.91
CA ASP A 335 -1.10 -15.48 19.97
C ASP A 335 -0.24 -16.69 19.54
N MET A 336 -0.75 -17.90 19.83
CA MET A 336 -0.08 -19.16 19.48
C MET A 336 0.18 -19.31 17.97
N THR A 337 -0.61 -18.63 17.13
CA THR A 337 -0.47 -18.71 15.68
C THR A 337 0.73 -17.92 15.17
N ALA A 338 1.34 -17.06 16.00
CA ALA A 338 2.62 -16.40 15.75
C ALA A 338 3.82 -17.37 15.87
N GLY A 339 3.59 -18.58 16.39
CA GLY A 339 4.64 -19.57 16.60
C GLY A 339 5.61 -19.19 17.74
N PRO A 340 6.64 -20.02 17.99
CA PRO A 340 7.51 -19.93 19.17
C PRO A 340 8.42 -18.68 19.22
N TRP A 341 8.35 -17.83 18.21
CA TRP A 341 9.19 -16.64 18.09
C TRP A 341 8.40 -15.40 17.65
N GLY A 342 7.07 -15.40 17.79
CA GLY A 342 6.25 -14.20 17.64
C GLY A 342 6.21 -13.62 16.23
N MET A 343 6.16 -14.47 15.19
CA MET A 343 6.08 -14.01 13.80
C MET A 343 4.77 -13.24 13.58
N PRO A 344 4.78 -11.98 13.11
CA PRO A 344 3.57 -11.18 12.91
C PRO A 344 2.86 -11.43 11.57
N ILE A 345 3.25 -12.49 10.87
CA ILE A 345 2.74 -12.85 9.53
C ILE A 345 2.14 -14.25 9.57
N ARG A 346 1.16 -14.54 8.72
CA ARG A 346 0.56 -15.87 8.61
C ARG A 346 0.63 -16.42 7.19
N PRO A 347 0.88 -17.72 7.02
CA PRO A 347 0.79 -18.36 5.71
C PRO A 347 -0.67 -18.38 5.23
N LEU A 348 -0.84 -18.25 3.91
CA LEU A 348 -2.10 -18.49 3.22
C LEU A 348 -2.52 -19.98 3.28
N PRO A 349 -3.81 -20.31 3.10
CA PRO A 349 -4.96 -19.40 2.88
C PRO A 349 -5.37 -18.61 4.12
N MET A 350 -6.02 -17.46 3.90
CA MET A 350 -6.59 -16.61 4.96
C MET A 350 -7.72 -17.30 5.73
N HIS A 351 -8.40 -18.25 5.08
CA HIS A 351 -9.48 -19.04 5.67
C HIS A 351 -9.04 -20.48 5.88
N PHE A 352 -9.44 -21.06 7.00
CA PHE A 352 -9.18 -22.47 7.30
C PHE A 352 -10.35 -23.07 8.08
N ARG A 353 -10.44 -24.41 8.06
CA ARG A 353 -11.46 -25.16 8.80
C ARG A 353 -10.83 -26.07 9.81
N ASP A 354 -11.50 -26.23 10.96
CA ASP A 354 -11.19 -27.33 11.87
C ASP A 354 -11.83 -28.65 11.43
N ASN A 355 -11.61 -29.70 12.23
CA ASN A 355 -12.15 -31.03 11.96
C ASN A 355 -13.68 -31.10 12.10
N ASP A 356 -14.29 -30.14 12.80
CA ASP A 356 -15.73 -30.02 13.00
C ASP A 356 -16.39 -29.13 11.94
N SER A 357 -15.62 -28.75 10.89
CA SER A 357 -16.05 -27.90 9.78
C SER A 357 -16.44 -26.48 10.17
N VAL A 358 -15.90 -25.96 11.27
CA VAL A 358 -16.03 -24.55 11.64
C VAL A 358 -15.05 -23.73 10.79
N ASP A 359 -15.56 -22.65 10.17
CA ASP A 359 -14.77 -21.70 9.40
C ASP A 359 -14.05 -20.70 10.33
N TYR A 360 -12.76 -20.49 10.07
CA TYR A 360 -11.91 -19.52 10.73
C TYR A 360 -11.24 -18.62 9.70
N TYR A 361 -10.86 -17.43 10.14
CA TYR A 361 -10.13 -16.45 9.34
C TYR A 361 -8.80 -16.07 10.03
N ARG A 362 -7.98 -15.28 9.36
CA ARG A 362 -6.72 -14.73 9.87
C ARG A 362 -6.71 -13.22 9.68
N GLU A 363 -6.11 -12.49 10.60
CA GLU A 363 -6.01 -11.03 10.45
C GLU A 363 -5.20 -10.63 9.22
N ARG A 364 -5.61 -9.51 8.60
CA ARG A 364 -4.89 -8.88 7.49
C ARG A 364 -4.19 -7.60 7.98
N PRO A 365 -2.90 -7.66 8.35
CA PRO A 365 -2.11 -6.51 8.84
C PRO A 365 -1.85 -5.49 7.73
N ILE A 366 -1.26 -4.32 8.01
CA ILE A 366 -0.83 -3.37 6.95
C ILE A 366 0.37 -3.94 6.19
N ALA A 367 1.41 -4.35 6.93
CA ALA A 367 2.60 -4.98 6.38
C ALA A 367 2.35 -6.45 6.05
N THR A 368 2.86 -6.93 4.92
CA THR A 368 2.65 -8.31 4.47
C THR A 368 3.78 -8.79 3.58
N GLN A 369 4.04 -10.09 3.63
CA GLN A 369 4.96 -10.80 2.74
C GLN A 369 4.51 -10.83 1.26
N GLN A 370 3.35 -10.25 0.96
CA GLN A 370 2.78 -10.18 -0.39
C GLN A 370 3.07 -8.86 -1.10
N SER A 371 3.69 -7.90 -0.44
CA SER A 371 4.04 -6.61 -1.04
C SER A 371 5.04 -6.82 -2.16
N GLY A 372 4.68 -6.51 -3.41
CA GLY A 372 5.70 -6.44 -4.47
C GLY A 372 6.60 -5.24 -4.25
N PHE A 373 6.03 -4.12 -3.81
CA PHE A 373 6.76 -2.96 -3.35
C PHE A 373 5.98 -2.17 -2.30
N THR A 374 6.71 -1.34 -1.57
CA THR A 374 6.19 -0.35 -0.64
C THR A 374 6.78 1.02 -0.96
N MET A 375 5.99 2.07 -0.80
CA MET A 375 6.47 3.43 -0.92
C MET A 375 5.82 4.39 0.06
N THR A 376 6.56 5.44 0.40
CA THR A 376 6.04 6.67 1.01
C THR A 376 6.44 7.85 0.15
N CYS A 377 5.47 8.59 -0.34
CA CYS A 377 5.66 9.78 -1.17
C CYS A 377 5.56 11.02 -0.29
N GLN A 378 6.53 11.93 -0.41
CA GLN A 378 6.59 13.20 0.30
C GLN A 378 6.66 14.35 -0.72
N MET A 379 5.71 15.28 -0.64
CA MET A 379 5.60 16.43 -1.55
C MET A 379 5.79 17.72 -0.77
N ARG A 380 6.89 18.45 -1.06
CA ARG A 380 7.39 19.58 -0.26
C ARG A 380 7.16 20.89 -0.99
N SER A 381 6.08 21.60 -0.64
CA SER A 381 5.64 22.84 -1.31
C SER A 381 6.62 24.01 -1.21
N TRP A 382 7.50 24.02 -0.21
CA TRP A 382 8.52 25.06 -0.03
C TRP A 382 9.77 24.84 -0.88
N LEU A 383 9.84 23.74 -1.63
CA LEU A 383 10.96 23.41 -2.50
C LEU A 383 10.56 23.42 -3.97
N PRO A 384 11.51 23.70 -4.88
CA PRO A 384 11.25 23.58 -6.32
C PRO A 384 10.91 22.15 -6.71
N ASN A 385 10.10 21.98 -7.75
CA ASN A 385 9.58 20.68 -8.19
C ASN A 385 10.64 19.64 -8.55
N ASP A 386 11.85 20.06 -8.93
CA ASP A 386 12.95 19.14 -9.25
C ASP A 386 13.48 18.38 -8.02
N VAL A 387 13.28 18.91 -6.81
CA VAL A 387 13.74 18.28 -5.56
C VAL A 387 12.64 18.07 -4.54
N GLY A 388 11.54 18.83 -4.62
CA GLY A 388 10.49 18.83 -3.60
C GLY A 388 9.84 17.46 -3.41
N GLY A 389 9.66 16.70 -4.48
CA GLY A 389 9.06 15.37 -4.46
C GLY A 389 10.10 14.28 -4.19
N VAL A 390 9.86 13.46 -3.17
CA VAL A 390 10.67 12.29 -2.85
C VAL A 390 9.77 11.08 -2.67
N THR A 391 10.02 10.04 -3.45
CA THR A 391 9.45 8.71 -3.23
C THR A 391 10.44 7.86 -2.45
N TRP A 392 10.10 7.57 -1.22
CA TRP A 392 10.82 6.65 -0.34
C TRP A 392 10.36 5.23 -0.69
N PHE A 393 11.19 4.47 -1.40
CA PHE A 393 10.78 3.25 -2.10
C PHE A 393 11.60 2.04 -1.66
N ASN A 394 10.98 0.86 -1.60
CA ASN A 394 11.67 -0.42 -1.67
C ASN A 394 10.72 -1.52 -2.18
N CYS A 395 11.27 -2.69 -2.54
CA CYS A 395 10.51 -3.86 -2.95
C CYS A 395 10.38 -4.86 -1.79
N ASP A 396 9.30 -5.66 -1.72
CA ASP A 396 8.98 -6.58 -0.61
C ASP A 396 8.26 -5.93 0.60
N ASP A 397 8.00 -6.72 1.64
CA ASP A 397 7.31 -6.35 2.89
C ASP A 397 7.89 -5.10 3.58
N ALA A 398 7.04 -4.09 3.82
CA ALA A 398 7.39 -2.85 4.54
C ALA A 398 8.09 -3.09 5.90
N ASN A 399 7.72 -4.15 6.61
CA ASN A 399 8.31 -4.56 7.88
C ASN A 399 9.79 -4.97 7.73
N MET A 400 10.18 -5.46 6.54
CA MET A 400 11.44 -6.15 6.29
C MET A 400 12.41 -5.37 5.41
N VAL A 401 12.12 -4.09 5.11
CA VAL A 401 12.88 -3.27 4.15
C VAL A 401 13.27 -1.92 4.72
N ALA A 402 14.35 -1.33 4.23
CA ALA A 402 14.67 0.09 4.47
C ALA A 402 14.18 0.95 3.31
N TYR A 403 13.45 2.02 3.59
CA TYR A 403 12.98 2.93 2.56
C TYR A 403 14.13 3.76 1.96
N VAL A 404 14.31 3.68 0.64
CA VAL A 404 15.38 4.40 -0.10
C VAL A 404 14.79 5.66 -0.75
N PRO A 405 15.34 6.87 -0.53
CA PRO A 405 14.79 8.10 -1.12
C PRO A 405 15.17 8.26 -2.60
N LEU A 406 14.14 8.40 -3.43
CA LEU A 406 14.24 8.62 -4.87
C LEU A 406 13.59 9.97 -5.22
N TYR A 407 14.37 10.90 -5.78
CA TYR A 407 13.86 12.21 -6.16
C TYR A 407 12.97 12.14 -7.41
N CYS A 408 11.88 12.90 -7.46
CA CYS A 408 10.90 12.83 -8.55
C CYS A 408 11.45 13.26 -9.93
N CYS A 409 12.57 13.99 -9.97
CA CYS A 409 13.19 14.44 -11.21
C CYS A 409 14.12 13.42 -11.85
N ILE A 410 14.39 12.27 -11.21
CA ILE A 410 15.36 11.31 -11.74
C ILE A 410 14.89 10.77 -13.08
N THR A 411 15.85 10.51 -13.96
CA THR A 411 15.63 9.93 -15.29
C THR A 411 16.27 8.55 -15.43
N GLN A 412 16.93 8.10 -14.35
CA GLN A 412 17.59 6.81 -14.27
C GLN A 412 17.13 6.10 -13.00
N VAL A 413 16.36 5.03 -13.17
CA VAL A 413 15.99 4.13 -12.07
C VAL A 413 17.25 3.42 -11.57
N PRO A 414 17.50 3.34 -10.25
CA PRO A 414 18.59 2.54 -9.69
C PRO A 414 18.49 1.08 -10.14
N ASP A 415 19.62 0.47 -10.51
CA ASP A 415 19.65 -0.85 -11.16
C ASP A 415 18.88 -1.92 -10.37
N CYS A 416 18.92 -1.90 -9.04
CA CYS A 416 18.26 -2.89 -8.19
C CYS A 416 16.73 -2.81 -8.15
N PHE A 417 16.15 -1.72 -8.64
CA PHE A 417 14.70 -1.53 -8.73
C PHE A 417 14.17 -1.67 -10.16
N ARG A 418 15.03 -1.96 -11.14
CA ARG A 418 14.62 -2.06 -12.54
C ARG A 418 13.93 -3.40 -12.84
N PRO A 419 12.86 -3.41 -13.65
CA PRO A 419 12.18 -4.64 -14.05
C PRO A 419 13.10 -5.71 -14.65
N GLU A 420 14.08 -5.31 -15.47
CA GLU A 420 15.02 -6.24 -16.10
C GLU A 420 15.95 -6.97 -15.12
N ASN A 421 16.17 -6.39 -13.93
CA ASN A 421 16.99 -6.98 -12.88
C ASN A 421 16.16 -7.68 -11.80
N ASN A 422 14.83 -7.73 -11.96
CA ASN A 422 13.94 -8.41 -11.01
C ASN A 422 13.24 -9.63 -11.64
N PRO A 423 13.99 -10.71 -11.97
CA PRO A 423 13.41 -11.91 -12.55
C PRO A 423 12.44 -12.58 -11.57
N ARG A 424 11.27 -13.02 -12.06
CA ARG A 424 10.21 -13.58 -11.19
C ARG A 424 10.55 -14.94 -10.58
N ASN A 425 11.32 -15.78 -11.28
CA ASN A 425 11.51 -17.19 -10.93
C ASN A 425 12.98 -17.58 -10.70
N GLU A 426 13.87 -16.61 -10.56
CA GLU A 426 15.31 -16.85 -10.36
C GLU A 426 15.83 -15.86 -9.32
N PHE A 427 16.61 -16.33 -8.35
CA PHE A 427 17.26 -15.42 -7.40
C PHE A 427 18.28 -14.53 -8.11
N SER A 428 18.26 -13.23 -7.82
CA SER A 428 19.26 -12.29 -8.30
C SER A 428 19.76 -11.40 -7.17
N ASP A 429 21.07 -11.41 -6.92
CA ASP A 429 21.74 -10.51 -5.97
C ASP A 429 21.78 -9.05 -6.45
N LYS A 430 21.36 -8.80 -7.70
CA LYS A 430 21.14 -7.46 -8.24
C LYS A 430 19.74 -6.93 -7.95
N SER A 431 18.78 -7.77 -7.56
CA SER A 431 17.40 -7.35 -7.29
C SER A 431 17.23 -6.96 -5.82
N ALA A 432 16.70 -5.76 -5.56
CA ALA A 432 16.30 -5.38 -4.21
C ALA A 432 15.22 -6.33 -3.66
N PHE A 433 14.26 -6.73 -4.49
CA PHE A 433 13.19 -7.66 -4.10
C PHE A 433 13.77 -8.99 -3.58
N TRP A 434 14.73 -9.59 -4.31
CA TRP A 434 15.34 -10.86 -3.89
C TRP A 434 16.27 -10.72 -2.69
N MET A 435 17.03 -9.63 -2.60
CA MET A 435 17.89 -9.37 -1.45
C MET A 435 17.07 -9.16 -0.18
N ASN A 436 15.94 -8.43 -0.27
CA ASN A 436 15.00 -8.26 0.83
C ASN A 436 14.35 -9.59 1.21
N ASN A 437 13.88 -10.36 0.22
CA ASN A 437 13.30 -11.69 0.45
C ASN A 437 14.27 -12.64 1.15
N TRP A 438 15.55 -12.62 0.80
CA TRP A 438 16.57 -13.46 1.46
C TRP A 438 16.63 -13.16 2.96
N VAL A 439 16.68 -11.88 3.33
CA VAL A 439 16.66 -11.46 4.74
C VAL A 439 15.31 -11.79 5.38
N ALA A 440 14.20 -11.42 4.76
CA ALA A 440 12.85 -11.60 5.29
C ALA A 440 12.55 -13.06 5.62
N ASN A 441 12.84 -13.98 4.69
CA ASN A 441 12.61 -15.42 4.88
C ASN A 441 13.49 -16.05 5.96
N MET A 442 14.61 -15.42 6.34
CA MET A 442 15.38 -15.85 7.51
C MET A 442 14.73 -15.38 8.81
N VAL A 443 14.21 -14.14 8.82
CA VAL A 443 13.65 -13.44 9.98
C VAL A 443 12.26 -13.95 10.33
N TYR A 444 11.34 -14.10 9.37
CA TYR A 444 9.95 -14.53 9.61
C TYR A 444 9.84 -15.70 10.61
N PRO A 445 10.48 -16.86 10.39
CA PRO A 445 10.30 -18.02 11.28
C PRO A 445 10.97 -17.85 12.65
N ARG A 446 11.81 -16.82 12.85
CA ARG A 446 12.59 -16.58 14.08
C ARG A 446 12.50 -15.10 14.47
N TYR A 447 11.31 -14.52 14.32
CA TYR A 447 11.10 -13.07 14.30
C TYR A 447 11.72 -12.38 15.52
N SER A 448 11.26 -12.71 16.73
CA SER A 448 11.80 -12.15 17.99
C SER A 448 13.30 -12.38 18.22
N MET A 449 13.91 -13.40 17.59
CA MET A 449 15.36 -13.61 17.69
C MET A 449 16.14 -12.66 16.78
N MET A 450 15.61 -12.31 15.61
CA MET A 450 16.38 -11.66 14.54
C MET A 450 15.95 -10.23 14.24
N ILE A 451 14.72 -9.84 14.60
CA ILE A 451 14.12 -8.58 14.19
C ILE A 451 14.94 -7.38 14.66
N ASP A 452 15.53 -7.42 15.85
CA ASP A 452 16.32 -6.30 16.38
C ASP A 452 17.58 -6.00 15.55
N ASP A 453 18.25 -7.02 15.01
CA ASP A 453 19.39 -6.82 14.11
C ASP A 453 18.96 -6.26 12.74
N LEU A 454 17.79 -6.69 12.25
CA LEU A 454 17.19 -6.10 11.06
C LEU A 454 16.82 -4.64 11.31
N ARG A 455 16.15 -4.34 12.42
CA ARG A 455 15.78 -2.97 12.83
C ARG A 455 16.99 -2.08 12.96
N LYS A 456 18.08 -2.57 13.54
CA LYS A 456 19.36 -1.85 13.59
C LYS A 456 19.85 -1.50 12.18
N ALA A 457 19.87 -2.45 11.26
CA ALA A 457 20.28 -2.21 9.87
C ALA A 457 19.36 -1.24 9.11
N GLN A 458 18.06 -1.37 9.32
CA GLN A 458 17.02 -0.51 8.76
C GLN A 458 17.20 0.94 9.25
N ASN A 459 17.32 1.13 10.57
CA ASN A 459 17.53 2.44 11.17
C ASN A 459 18.87 3.07 10.76
N GLU A 460 19.95 2.30 10.70
CA GLU A 460 21.27 2.79 10.23
C GLU A 460 21.18 3.44 8.83
N LEU A 461 20.38 2.87 7.93
CA LEU A 461 20.22 3.40 6.58
C LEU A 461 19.26 4.57 6.54
N GLU A 462 18.09 4.42 7.15
CA GLU A 462 17.05 5.43 7.09
C GLU A 462 17.47 6.70 7.86
N ASP A 463 18.13 6.58 9.01
CA ASP A 463 18.68 7.74 9.74
C ASP A 463 19.75 8.47 8.91
N TYR A 464 20.62 7.71 8.21
CA TYR A 464 21.58 8.29 7.29
C TYR A 464 20.89 9.04 6.14
N TYR A 465 19.85 8.45 5.53
CA TYR A 465 19.11 9.08 4.45
C TYR A 465 18.39 10.35 4.87
N PHE A 466 17.80 10.36 6.07
CA PHE A 466 17.16 11.55 6.64
C PHE A 466 18.17 12.66 6.91
N ALA A 467 19.29 12.33 7.55
CA ALA A 467 20.34 13.31 7.84
C ALA A 467 21.02 13.87 6.57
N ASP A 468 21.11 13.10 5.48
CA ASP A 468 21.74 13.54 4.22
C ASP A 468 20.81 14.48 3.39
N GLN A 469 19.53 14.62 3.74
CA GLN A 469 18.60 15.49 2.98
C GLN A 469 19.07 16.95 2.96
N ASP A 470 19.49 17.51 4.10
CA ASP A 470 19.98 18.89 4.18
C ASP A 470 21.27 19.07 3.37
N SER A 471 22.15 18.07 3.38
CA SER A 471 23.38 18.08 2.59
C SER A 471 23.08 18.08 1.08
N VAL A 472 22.04 17.35 0.64
CA VAL A 472 21.57 17.40 -0.75
C VAL A 472 21.03 18.78 -1.10
N LEU A 473 20.17 19.37 -0.27
CA LEU A 473 19.60 20.70 -0.53
C LEU A 473 20.70 21.77 -0.64
N ASN A 474 21.68 21.74 0.27
CA ASN A 474 22.82 22.64 0.24
C ASN A 474 23.68 22.46 -1.02
N ALA A 475 23.87 21.23 -1.49
CA ALA A 475 24.67 20.96 -2.69
C ALA A 475 23.99 21.53 -3.95
N ILE A 476 22.67 21.39 -4.07
CA ILE A 476 21.94 21.80 -5.28
C ILE A 476 21.59 23.29 -5.34
N GLU A 477 21.70 24.01 -4.22
CA GLU A 477 21.27 25.42 -4.10
C GLU A 477 21.83 26.29 -5.24
N LYS A 478 23.12 26.13 -5.55
CA LYS A 478 23.84 26.91 -6.56
C LYS A 478 23.95 26.23 -7.93
N MET A 479 23.37 25.05 -8.10
CA MET A 479 23.41 24.29 -9.35
C MET A 479 22.35 24.77 -10.34
N MET A 480 22.64 24.71 -11.63
CA MET A 480 21.63 24.88 -12.68
C MET A 480 20.69 23.67 -12.71
N PRO A 481 19.43 23.80 -13.18
CA PRO A 481 18.47 22.70 -13.17
C PRO A 481 18.95 21.39 -13.82
N ALA A 482 19.72 21.48 -14.91
CA ALA A 482 20.30 20.29 -15.56
C ALA A 482 21.33 19.57 -14.67
N ASP A 483 22.18 20.33 -13.99
CA ASP A 483 23.20 19.80 -13.06
C ASP A 483 22.54 19.21 -11.81
N ARG A 484 21.46 19.83 -11.31
CA ARG A 484 20.64 19.30 -10.20
C ARG A 484 20.13 17.92 -10.53
N ARG A 485 19.54 17.73 -11.71
CA ARG A 485 19.00 16.43 -12.14
C ARG A 485 20.09 15.35 -12.15
N SER A 486 21.26 15.65 -12.73
CA SER A 486 22.38 14.69 -12.74
C SER A 486 22.89 14.38 -11.33
N TYR A 487 22.98 15.39 -10.46
CA TYR A 487 23.35 15.19 -9.06
C TYR A 487 22.33 14.30 -8.32
N LEU A 488 21.03 14.58 -8.46
CA LEU A 488 19.95 13.86 -7.80
C LEU A 488 19.82 12.42 -8.32
N ASN A 489 20.01 12.19 -9.64
CA ASN A 489 20.16 10.85 -10.23
C ASN A 489 21.25 10.06 -9.50
N ASN A 490 22.46 10.62 -9.46
CA ASN A 490 23.61 9.95 -8.85
C ASN A 490 23.40 9.72 -7.35
N LYS A 491 22.75 10.64 -6.65
CA LYS A 491 22.43 10.49 -5.23
C LYS A 491 21.43 9.35 -4.97
N SER A 492 20.33 9.30 -5.72
CA SER A 492 19.34 8.21 -5.59
C SER A 492 19.95 6.84 -5.92
N ILE A 493 20.81 6.75 -6.93
CA ILE A 493 21.56 5.52 -7.24
C ILE A 493 22.48 5.15 -6.06
N ALA A 494 23.26 6.10 -5.54
CA ALA A 494 24.18 5.84 -4.42
C ALA A 494 23.44 5.40 -3.14
N TYR A 495 22.23 5.91 -2.88
CA TYR A 495 21.40 5.44 -1.77
C TYR A 495 20.95 3.99 -1.97
N ALA A 496 20.47 3.65 -3.16
CA ALA A 496 20.07 2.28 -3.49
C ALA A 496 21.24 1.30 -3.39
N ASP A 497 22.42 1.66 -3.90
CA ASP A 497 23.64 0.85 -3.80
C ASP A 497 24.07 0.64 -2.35
N LYS A 498 23.94 1.66 -1.50
CA LYS A 498 24.24 1.57 -0.07
C LYS A 498 23.28 0.59 0.62
N MET A 499 21.99 0.63 0.29
CA MET A 499 21.00 -0.31 0.79
C MET A 499 21.37 -1.74 0.41
N MET A 500 21.63 -2.01 -0.87
CA MET A 500 22.01 -3.34 -1.36
C MET A 500 23.25 -3.90 -0.66
N GLN A 501 24.29 -3.08 -0.50
CA GLN A 501 25.51 -3.47 0.22
C GLN A 501 25.25 -3.77 1.70
N ARG A 502 24.35 -3.02 2.35
CA ARG A 502 24.02 -3.22 3.76
C ARG A 502 23.14 -4.44 3.98
N TRP A 503 22.21 -4.72 3.06
CA TRP A 503 21.36 -5.91 3.08
C TRP A 503 22.16 -7.19 2.82
N ASP A 504 23.11 -7.18 1.90
CA ASP A 504 24.06 -8.29 1.71
C ASP A 504 24.86 -8.60 2.99
N LYS A 505 25.38 -7.56 3.65
CA LYS A 505 26.06 -7.70 4.95
C LYS A 505 25.13 -8.23 6.03
N LEU A 506 23.88 -7.75 6.07
CA LEU A 506 22.87 -8.21 7.03
C LEU A 506 22.57 -9.70 6.84
N ALA A 507 22.29 -10.14 5.61
CA ALA A 507 22.01 -11.53 5.30
C ALA A 507 23.12 -12.46 5.80
N LYS A 508 24.38 -12.14 5.45
CA LYS A 508 25.56 -12.88 5.91
C LYS A 508 25.72 -12.85 7.43
N TYR A 509 25.48 -11.70 8.05
CA TYR A 509 25.55 -11.55 9.51
C TYR A 509 24.51 -12.43 10.22
N LEU A 510 23.25 -12.41 9.77
CA LEU A 510 22.17 -13.21 10.34
C LEU A 510 22.46 -14.71 10.22
N ILE A 511 23.04 -15.16 9.11
CA ILE A 511 23.44 -16.57 8.94
C ILE A 511 24.45 -16.95 10.01
N VAL A 512 25.49 -16.13 10.20
CA VAL A 512 26.56 -16.45 11.14
C VAL A 512 26.05 -16.39 12.58
N LYS A 513 25.28 -15.37 12.95
CA LYS A 513 24.79 -15.16 14.32
C LYS A 513 23.80 -16.21 14.77
N TYR A 514 22.92 -16.65 13.87
CA TYR A 514 21.76 -17.48 14.21
C TYR A 514 21.77 -18.89 13.59
N ASN A 515 22.94 -19.37 13.15
CA ASN A 515 23.09 -20.72 12.62
C ASN A 515 22.62 -21.76 13.64
N ASP A 516 21.98 -22.83 13.19
CA ASP A 516 21.53 -23.94 14.05
C ASP A 516 20.64 -23.52 15.23
N GLN A 517 19.89 -22.42 15.09
CA GLN A 517 18.98 -21.88 16.12
C GLN A 517 19.68 -21.45 17.43
N VAL A 518 21.00 -21.29 17.42
CA VAL A 518 21.72 -20.64 18.53
C VAL A 518 21.78 -19.13 18.32
N VAL A 519 22.22 -18.39 19.34
CA VAL A 519 22.57 -16.96 19.22
C VAL A 519 24.05 -16.80 19.59
N LYS A 520 24.91 -16.56 18.60
CA LYS A 520 26.34 -16.32 18.87
C LYS A 520 26.54 -14.95 19.53
N ARG A 521 27.45 -14.92 20.49
CA ARG A 521 27.79 -13.67 21.19
C ARG A 521 28.55 -12.71 20.29
N VAL A 522 28.18 -11.44 20.38
CA VAL A 522 28.85 -10.33 19.71
C VAL A 522 29.31 -9.30 20.74
N ASP A 523 30.39 -8.57 20.43
CA ASP A 523 30.78 -7.38 21.19
C ASP A 523 29.86 -6.18 20.87
N LYS A 524 30.15 -5.02 21.46
CA LYS A 524 29.35 -3.80 21.27
C LYS A 524 29.40 -3.28 19.84
N GLU A 525 30.50 -3.57 19.15
CA GLU A 525 30.77 -3.21 17.77
C GLU A 525 30.15 -4.21 16.78
N GLY A 526 29.60 -5.33 17.27
CA GLY A 526 28.94 -6.36 16.48
C GLY A 526 29.87 -7.46 15.98
N ASN A 527 31.12 -7.51 16.43
CA ASN A 527 32.06 -8.57 16.05
C ASN A 527 31.78 -9.86 16.82
N PHE A 528 31.87 -10.99 16.11
CA PHE A 528 31.67 -12.31 16.70
C PHE A 528 32.78 -12.66 17.68
N GLN A 529 32.39 -13.07 18.88
CA GLN A 529 33.32 -13.65 19.85
C GLN A 529 33.74 -15.05 19.37
N ARG A 530 35.00 -15.43 19.65
CA ARG A 530 35.53 -16.74 19.23
C ARG A 530 34.78 -17.92 19.84
N TRP A 531 34.27 -17.76 21.06
CA TRP A 531 33.57 -18.81 21.81
C TRP A 531 32.33 -18.26 22.50
N GLY A 532 31.30 -19.09 22.62
CA GLY A 532 30.08 -18.78 23.36
C GLY A 532 28.87 -18.53 22.46
N TYR A 533 27.75 -19.14 22.84
CA TYR A 533 26.45 -18.95 22.23
C TYR A 533 25.37 -19.15 23.29
N GLU A 534 24.16 -18.73 22.96
CA GLU A 534 22.95 -18.95 23.74
C GLU A 534 22.00 -19.86 22.97
N THR A 535 21.25 -20.68 23.70
CA THR A 535 20.19 -21.54 23.16
C THR A 535 18.87 -21.08 23.75
N PRO A 536 18.19 -20.10 23.12
CA PRO A 536 17.02 -19.46 23.72
C PRO A 536 15.85 -20.42 23.93
N GLY A 537 15.78 -21.51 23.16
CA GLY A 537 14.67 -22.45 23.25
C GLY A 537 13.38 -21.83 22.74
N TYR A 538 12.26 -22.24 23.34
CA TYR A 538 10.93 -21.70 23.05
C TYR A 538 10.47 -20.77 24.16
N ASP A 539 9.61 -19.82 23.82
CA ASP A 539 8.92 -19.01 24.81
C ASP A 539 7.97 -19.84 25.71
N GLN A 540 7.50 -19.23 26.80
CA GLN A 540 6.65 -19.91 27.77
C GLN A 540 5.28 -20.31 27.19
N GLN A 541 4.70 -19.48 26.31
CA GLN A 541 3.40 -19.75 25.70
C GLN A 541 3.46 -21.05 24.87
N PHE A 542 4.53 -21.21 24.09
CA PHE A 542 4.76 -22.40 23.29
C PHE A 542 5.12 -23.63 24.13
N ILE A 543 5.93 -23.46 25.19
CA ILE A 543 6.22 -24.54 26.16
C ILE A 543 4.92 -25.08 26.78
N ASP A 544 4.01 -24.19 27.18
CA ASP A 544 2.73 -24.55 27.78
C ASP A 544 1.82 -25.29 26.78
N ALA A 545 1.80 -24.86 25.52
CA ALA A 545 1.08 -25.57 24.44
C ALA A 545 1.66 -26.95 24.15
N ILE A 546 2.99 -27.10 24.16
CA ILE A 546 3.64 -28.42 24.05
C ILE A 546 3.18 -29.30 25.22
N GLY A 547 3.25 -28.79 26.45
CA GLY A 547 2.80 -29.53 27.64
C GLY A 547 1.35 -29.99 27.55
N LYS A 548 0.45 -29.09 27.11
CA LYS A 548 -0.98 -29.38 26.96
C LYS A 548 -1.28 -30.39 25.85
N SER A 549 -0.63 -30.26 24.70
CA SER A 549 -0.86 -31.13 23.52
C SER A 549 -0.20 -32.51 23.64
N THR A 550 0.87 -32.63 24.41
CA THR A 550 1.67 -33.87 24.48
C THR A 550 1.47 -34.66 25.77
N GLY A 551 0.77 -34.09 26.76
CA GLY A 551 0.50 -34.72 28.05
C GLY A 551 1.79 -35.07 28.80
N ASP A 552 1.96 -36.35 29.13
CA ASP A 552 3.11 -36.83 29.91
C ASP A 552 4.34 -37.18 29.04
N ARG A 553 4.23 -37.12 27.70
CA ARG A 553 5.27 -37.58 26.77
C ARG A 553 6.64 -36.95 27.04
N TYR A 554 6.68 -35.65 27.33
CA TYR A 554 7.91 -34.88 27.57
C TYR A 554 8.16 -34.55 29.05
N LYS A 555 7.36 -35.08 29.98
CA LYS A 555 7.61 -34.88 31.42
C LYS A 555 8.83 -35.70 31.85
N LEU A 556 9.75 -35.06 32.56
CA LEU A 556 10.88 -35.75 33.17
C LEU A 556 10.36 -36.79 34.18
N LYS A 557 10.73 -38.06 33.96
CA LYS A 557 10.43 -39.13 34.92
C LYS A 557 11.36 -38.98 36.11
N LYS A 558 10.80 -38.94 37.33
CA LYS A 558 11.61 -39.04 38.55
C LYS A 558 12.25 -40.43 38.57
N VAL A 559 13.55 -40.50 38.32
CA VAL A 559 14.33 -41.71 38.55
C VAL A 559 14.50 -41.83 40.05
N ILE A 560 13.83 -42.81 40.67
CA ILE A 560 14.20 -43.23 42.02
C ILE A 560 15.54 -43.95 41.86
N GLU A 561 16.61 -43.37 42.39
CA GLU A 561 17.91 -44.03 42.45
C GLU A 561 17.71 -45.44 43.02
N ARG A 562 18.09 -46.46 42.24
CA ARG A 562 18.16 -47.82 42.75
C ARG A 562 19.20 -47.80 43.86
N ARG A 563 18.76 -47.79 45.13
CA ARG A 563 19.62 -48.16 46.25
C ARG A 563 20.24 -49.51 45.91
N GLU A 564 21.57 -49.53 45.88
CA GLU A 564 22.39 -50.72 45.69
C GLU A 564 21.84 -51.83 46.60
N ARG A 565 21.50 -52.97 46.00
CA ARG A 565 21.00 -54.15 46.70
C ARG A 565 22.17 -54.99 47.20
#